data_AF-A0A3B8VPC4-F1
#
_entry.id   AF-A0A3B8VPC4-F1
#
_cell.length_a   1.000
_cell.length_b   1.000
_cell.length_c   1.000
_cell.angle_alpha   90.00
_cell.angle_beta   90.00
_cell.angle_gamma   90.00
#
_symmetry.space_group_name_H-M   'P 1'
#
loop_
_entity.id
_entity.type
_entity.pdbx_description
1 polymer ?
#
loop_
_entity_poly.entity_id
_entity_poly.type
_entity_poly.pdbx_seq_one_letter_code
_entity_poly.pdbx_strand_id
1 'polypeptide(L)'
;MNHRMVDRPEPTRKSQSDIALLGRLVKQARPYWGHISAILALRMFGVPLALLTPVPLAIAVDRVVGSDELPGFISPFVPDAWTDSNLGLLAFVAGFQLLIVLLTQLQELGSYALRAVAGQGLAKEFRSKLFAHLQRLSLRYHDTQGMAESVYRVQMDAPAIRDVAINSVIPTLGSAVTLVAMVFVIARIDWQLALVALAVSPMLFGLARFYNTRMRPRY
;
A
#
# COMPACT_ATOMS: atom_id res chain seq x y z
N MET A 1 -39.12 -38.05 -5.18
CA MET A 1 -39.37 -37.62 -3.77
C MET A 1 -38.03 -37.64 -3.04
N ASN A 2 -37.52 -36.43 -2.81
CA ASN A 2 -36.44 -35.96 -1.92
C ASN A 2 -35.64 -36.98 -1.08
N HIS A 3 -34.30 -36.95 -1.14
CA HIS A 3 -33.44 -36.94 0.06
C HIS A 3 -31.98 -36.56 -0.24
N ARG A 4 -31.70 -35.27 -0.03
CA ARG A 4 -30.47 -34.70 0.57
C ARG A 4 -29.19 -35.54 0.39
N MET A 5 -28.41 -35.24 -0.64
CA MET A 5 -26.96 -35.43 -0.55
C MET A 5 -26.47 -34.49 0.55
N VAL A 6 -26.12 -35.11 1.65
CA VAL A 6 -25.53 -34.50 2.84
C VAL A 6 -24.30 -33.72 2.40
N ASP A 7 -24.42 -32.40 2.51
CA ASP A 7 -23.34 -31.43 2.57
C ASP A 7 -22.39 -31.90 3.69
N ARG A 8 -21.39 -32.72 3.32
CA ARG A 8 -20.36 -33.14 4.27
C ARG A 8 -19.52 -31.90 4.51
N PRO A 9 -19.46 -31.34 5.73
CA PRO A 9 -18.55 -30.24 5.99
C PRO A 9 -17.14 -30.73 5.66
N GLU A 10 -16.49 -30.07 4.69
CA GLU A 10 -15.09 -30.35 4.40
C GLU A 10 -14.30 -30.24 5.71
N PRO A 11 -13.39 -31.19 6.00
CA PRO A 11 -12.60 -31.12 7.21
C PRO A 11 -11.85 -29.79 7.20
N THR A 12 -12.23 -28.90 8.12
CA THR A 12 -11.62 -27.58 8.30
C THR A 12 -10.12 -27.77 8.42
N ARG A 13 -9.41 -27.54 7.31
CA ARG A 13 -7.98 -27.74 7.19
C ARG A 13 -7.35 -26.85 8.25
N LYS A 14 -6.81 -27.46 9.32
CA LYS A 14 -6.22 -26.77 10.49
C LYS A 14 -5.53 -25.51 9.99
N SER A 15 -6.13 -24.35 10.29
CA SER A 15 -5.60 -23.04 9.91
C SER A 15 -4.16 -22.99 10.41
N GLN A 16 -3.21 -23.19 9.51
CA GLN A 16 -1.84 -22.81 9.79
C GLN A 16 -1.93 -21.32 10.07
N SER A 17 -1.40 -20.88 11.22
CA SER A 17 -1.38 -19.47 11.61
C SER A 17 -1.03 -18.62 10.38
N ASP A 18 -1.88 -17.64 10.04
CA ASP A 18 -1.68 -16.75 8.89
C ASP A 18 -0.27 -16.13 8.88
N ILE A 19 0.31 -15.96 10.07
CA ILE A 19 1.68 -15.49 10.30
C ILE A 19 2.73 -16.49 9.79
N ALA A 20 2.52 -17.79 10.00
CA ALA A 20 3.41 -18.84 9.48
C ALA A 20 3.35 -18.95 7.95
N LEU A 21 2.17 -18.69 7.35
CA LEU A 21 2.02 -18.60 5.90
C LEU A 21 2.76 -17.38 5.34
N LEU A 22 2.60 -16.21 5.98
CA LEU A 22 3.35 -15.00 5.65
C LEU A 22 4.87 -15.22 5.71
N GLY A 23 5.37 -15.88 6.76
CA GLY A 23 6.81 -16.21 6.88
C GLY A 23 7.33 -17.08 5.74
N ARG A 24 6.52 -18.03 5.26
CA ARG A 24 6.86 -18.85 4.08
C ARG A 24 6.85 -18.05 2.79
N LEU A 25 5.89 -17.14 2.61
CA LEU A 25 5.82 -16.24 1.46
C LEU A 25 7.03 -15.31 1.42
N VAL A 26 7.44 -14.75 2.56
CA VAL A 26 8.63 -13.90 2.68
C VAL A 26 9.90 -14.67 2.31
N LYS A 27 10.03 -15.92 2.75
CA LYS A 27 11.15 -16.79 2.37
C LYS A 27 11.17 -17.11 0.88
N GLN A 28 10.01 -17.28 0.26
CA GLN A 28 9.88 -17.50 -1.19
C GLN A 28 10.19 -16.24 -2.00
N ALA A 29 9.88 -15.05 -1.48
CA ALA A 29 10.18 -13.77 -2.09
C ALA A 29 11.65 -13.33 -1.91
N ARG A 30 12.49 -14.10 -1.17
CA ARG A 30 13.89 -13.79 -0.87
C ARG A 30 14.75 -13.36 -2.08
N PRO A 31 14.64 -13.99 -3.27
CA PRO A 31 15.38 -13.58 -4.46
C PRO A 31 15.05 -12.15 -4.95
N TYR A 32 13.86 -11.63 -4.61
CA TYR A 32 13.38 -10.31 -5.02
C TYR A 32 13.57 -9.22 -3.96
N TRP A 33 14.29 -9.51 -2.86
CA TRP A 33 14.48 -8.53 -1.79
C TRP A 33 15.13 -7.23 -2.23
N GLY A 34 16.03 -7.25 -3.22
CA GLY A 34 16.62 -6.02 -3.78
C GLY A 34 15.57 -5.11 -4.46
N HIS A 35 14.60 -5.70 -5.16
CA HIS A 35 13.50 -4.94 -5.76
C HIS A 35 12.52 -4.46 -4.69
N ILE A 36 12.20 -5.32 -3.71
CA ILE A 36 11.32 -4.96 -2.59
C ILE A 36 11.92 -3.81 -1.77
N SER A 37 13.22 -3.85 -1.47
CA SER A 37 13.92 -2.79 -0.76
C SER A 37 13.97 -1.51 -1.60
N ALA A 38 14.18 -1.61 -2.92
CA ALA A 38 14.14 -0.44 -3.80
C ALA A 38 12.73 0.21 -3.84
N ILE A 39 11.67 -0.60 -3.94
CA ILE A 39 10.28 -0.10 -3.89
C ILE A 39 10.01 0.55 -2.53
N LEU A 40 10.44 -0.10 -1.44
CA LEU A 40 10.25 0.43 -0.09
C LEU A 40 11.02 1.74 0.11
N ALA A 41 12.29 1.80 -0.31
CA ALA A 41 13.09 3.01 -0.26
C ALA A 41 12.43 4.14 -1.05
N LEU A 42 12.01 3.88 -2.29
CA LEU A 42 11.28 4.84 -3.10
C LEU A 42 9.98 5.29 -2.42
N ARG A 43 9.27 4.39 -1.73
CA ARG A 43 8.08 4.70 -0.92
C ARG A 43 8.42 5.61 0.26
N MET A 44 9.53 5.39 0.95
CA MET A 44 10.00 6.23 2.06
C MET A 44 10.34 7.65 1.59
N PHE A 45 10.95 7.79 0.41
CA PHE A 45 11.17 9.11 -0.21
C PHE A 45 9.87 9.85 -0.55
N GLY A 46 8.74 9.15 -0.69
CA GLY A 46 7.43 9.77 -0.88
C GLY A 46 6.85 10.38 0.40
N VAL A 47 7.34 10.01 1.59
CA VAL A 47 6.80 10.50 2.87
C VAL A 47 6.96 12.02 3.03
N PRO A 48 8.15 12.62 2.81
CA PRO A 48 8.29 14.08 2.82
C PRO A 48 7.34 14.79 1.84
N LEU A 49 7.14 14.25 0.64
CA LEU A 49 6.23 14.83 -0.34
C LEU A 49 4.77 14.81 0.13
N ALA A 50 4.35 13.70 0.77
CA ALA A 50 3.02 13.60 1.36
C ALA A 50 2.83 14.62 2.50
N LEU A 51 3.87 14.86 3.30
CA LEU A 51 3.86 15.86 4.37
C LEU A 51 3.85 17.31 3.86
N LEU A 52 4.40 17.55 2.68
CA LEU A 52 4.38 18.86 2.02
C LEU A 52 3.03 19.15 1.33
N THR A 53 2.24 18.13 1.02
CA THR A 53 0.95 18.27 0.32
C THR A 53 -0.04 19.26 1.00
N PRO A 54 -0.21 19.29 2.34
CA PRO A 54 -1.09 20.26 2.99
C PRO A 54 -0.50 21.68 3.09
N VAL A 55 0.81 21.86 2.88
CA VAL A 55 1.50 23.13 3.13
C VAL A 55 1.02 24.27 2.21
N PRO A 56 0.89 24.09 0.87
CA PRO A 56 0.38 25.15 -0.01
C PRO A 56 -1.01 25.64 0.39
N LEU A 57 -1.88 24.73 0.81
CA LEU A 57 -3.21 25.06 1.29
C LEU A 57 -3.15 25.86 2.60
N ALA A 58 -2.29 25.46 3.55
CA ALA A 58 -2.09 26.20 4.79
C ALA A 58 -1.63 27.64 4.52
N ILE A 59 -0.62 27.84 3.65
CA ILE A 59 -0.15 29.19 3.28
C ILE A 59 -1.28 30.02 2.66
N ALA A 60 -2.07 29.42 1.76
CA ALA A 60 -3.17 30.12 1.10
C ALA A 60 -4.27 30.52 2.10
N VAL A 61 -4.62 29.63 3.03
CA VAL A 61 -5.63 29.90 4.07
C VAL A 61 -5.11 30.92 5.06
N ASP A 62 -3.90 30.76 5.58
CA ASP A 62 -3.31 31.64 6.59
C ASP A 62 -3.13 33.08 6.07
N ARG A 63 -2.95 33.27 4.75
CA ARG A 63 -2.85 34.61 4.14
C ARG A 63 -4.18 35.22 3.74
N VAL A 64 -5.19 34.42 3.44
CA VAL A 64 -6.55 34.90 3.10
C VAL A 64 -7.39 35.14 4.36
N VAL A 65 -7.15 34.35 5.42
CA VAL A 65 -7.93 34.36 6.66
C VAL A 65 -7.15 34.95 7.84
N GLY A 66 -5.83 34.83 7.86
CA GLY A 66 -4.95 35.33 8.92
C GLY A 66 -4.02 36.48 8.47
N SER A 67 -3.39 37.13 9.44
CA SER A 67 -2.39 38.20 9.25
C SER A 67 -0.95 37.72 9.50
N ASP A 68 -0.72 36.40 9.62
CA ASP A 68 0.55 35.85 10.06
C ASP A 68 1.59 35.70 8.93
N GLU A 69 2.85 35.81 9.33
CA GLU A 69 4.03 35.67 8.48
C GLU A 69 4.21 34.21 8.03
N LEU A 70 4.77 34.03 6.83
CA LEU A 70 5.02 32.72 6.20
C LEU A 70 5.65 31.73 7.19
N PRO A 71 5.25 30.44 7.17
CA PRO A 71 5.88 29.43 8.02
C PRO A 71 7.41 29.42 7.86
N GLY A 72 8.16 29.50 8.96
CA GLY A 72 9.61 29.78 8.94
C GLY A 72 10.50 28.78 8.18
N PHE A 73 9.96 27.65 7.72
CA PHE A 73 10.68 26.68 6.87
C PHE A 73 10.59 27.01 5.37
N ILE A 74 9.64 27.85 4.95
CA ILE A 74 9.43 28.25 3.54
C ILE A 74 9.88 29.68 3.28
N SER A 75 10.00 30.53 4.31
CA SER A 75 10.56 31.87 4.18
C SER A 75 11.92 31.94 3.46
N PRO A 76 12.86 30.97 3.55
CA PRO A 76 14.12 31.04 2.81
C PRO A 76 13.98 30.74 1.30
N PHE A 77 12.86 30.12 0.91
CA PHE A 77 12.62 29.64 -0.45
C PHE A 77 11.71 30.57 -1.27
N VAL A 78 11.12 31.57 -0.64
CA VAL A 78 10.31 32.60 -1.32
C VAL A 78 11.17 33.86 -1.45
N PRO A 79 11.48 34.32 -2.67
CA PRO A 79 12.15 35.60 -2.85
C PRO A 79 11.23 36.73 -2.36
N ASP A 80 11.80 37.72 -1.65
CA ASP A 80 11.05 38.88 -1.11
C ASP A 80 10.23 39.63 -2.19
N ALA A 81 10.65 39.57 -3.45
CA ALA A 81 9.90 40.14 -4.59
C ALA A 81 8.51 39.52 -4.83
N TRP A 82 8.26 38.31 -4.30
CA TRP A 82 6.99 37.58 -4.45
C TRP A 82 6.10 37.68 -3.21
N THR A 83 6.63 38.16 -2.08
CA THR A 83 5.88 38.32 -0.83
C THR A 83 5.15 39.66 -0.73
N ASP A 84 5.59 40.68 -1.49
CA ASP A 84 4.99 42.01 -1.56
C ASP A 84 3.69 42.10 -2.40
N SER A 85 3.44 41.11 -3.28
CA SER A 85 2.25 41.08 -4.14
C SER A 85 1.41 39.83 -3.90
N ASN A 86 0.13 40.01 -3.58
CA ASN A 86 -0.83 38.90 -3.42
C ASN A 86 -0.86 37.97 -4.65
N LEU A 87 -0.71 38.52 -5.85
CA LEU A 87 -0.73 37.74 -7.09
C LEU A 87 0.56 36.94 -7.29
N GLY A 88 1.70 37.50 -6.86
CA GLY A 88 2.98 36.80 -6.83
C GLY A 88 2.95 35.62 -5.87
N LEU A 89 2.48 35.83 -4.64
CA LEU A 89 2.38 34.77 -3.65
C LEU A 89 1.44 33.63 -4.10
N LEU A 90 0.27 33.96 -4.65
CA LEU A 90 -0.65 32.95 -5.19
C LEU A 90 -0.03 32.16 -6.35
N ALA A 91 0.69 32.82 -7.26
CA ALA A 91 1.41 32.16 -8.34
C ALA A 91 2.52 31.23 -7.82
N PHE A 92 3.25 31.65 -6.78
CA PHE A 92 4.25 30.82 -6.10
C PHE A 92 3.62 29.59 -5.45
N VAL A 93 2.55 29.77 -4.65
CA VAL A 93 1.82 28.68 -3.99
C VAL A 93 1.27 27.69 -5.01
N ALA A 94 0.68 28.19 -6.10
CA ALA A 94 0.20 27.34 -7.20
C ALA A 94 1.33 26.58 -7.89
N GLY A 95 2.45 27.24 -8.19
CA GLY A 95 3.64 26.62 -8.78
C GLY A 95 4.27 25.56 -7.87
N PHE A 96 4.37 25.84 -6.57
CA PHE A 96 4.89 24.92 -5.56
C PHE A 96 3.97 23.71 -5.39
N GLN A 97 2.66 23.92 -5.36
CA GLN A 97 1.68 22.82 -5.34
C GLN A 97 1.79 21.95 -6.60
N LEU A 98 1.90 22.55 -7.78
CA LEU A 98 2.08 21.82 -9.03
C LEU A 98 3.38 20.99 -9.02
N LEU A 99 4.47 21.55 -8.47
CA LEU A 99 5.73 20.83 -8.32
C LEU A 99 5.60 19.64 -7.37
N ILE A 100 4.96 19.82 -6.21
CA ILE A 100 4.72 18.72 -5.25
C ILE A 100 3.91 17.61 -5.93
N VAL A 101 2.81 17.96 -6.59
CA VAL A 101 1.96 17.00 -7.30
C VAL A 101 2.73 16.28 -8.41
N LEU A 102 3.56 16.99 -9.17
CA LEU A 102 4.38 16.37 -10.22
C LEU A 102 5.36 15.35 -9.63
N LEU A 103 6.03 15.70 -8.53
CA LEU A 103 6.99 14.83 -7.85
C LEU A 103 6.32 13.62 -7.21
N THR A 104 5.15 13.77 -6.58
CA THR A 104 4.39 12.64 -6.02
C THR A 104 3.92 11.70 -7.12
N GLN A 105 3.41 12.23 -8.24
CA GLN A 105 2.98 11.42 -9.38
C GLN A 105 4.15 10.66 -10.01
N LEU A 106 5.31 11.30 -10.16
CA LEU A 106 6.50 10.66 -10.70
C LEU A 106 7.02 9.54 -9.78
N GLN A 107 7.00 9.79 -8.47
CA GLN A 107 7.36 8.80 -7.45
C GLN A 107 6.40 7.60 -7.47
N GLU A 108 5.10 7.84 -7.57
CA GLU A 108 4.10 6.78 -7.65
C GLU A 108 4.25 5.97 -8.93
N LEU A 109 4.51 6.62 -10.06
CA LEU A 109 4.75 5.95 -11.33
C LEU A 109 5.99 5.06 -11.27
N GLY A 110 7.10 5.57 -10.71
CA GLY A 110 8.32 4.77 -10.50
C GLY A 110 8.04 3.58 -9.59
N SER A 111 7.33 3.80 -8.49
CA SER A 111 6.97 2.74 -7.56
C SER A 111 6.05 1.70 -8.20
N TYR A 112 5.11 2.12 -9.05
CA TYR A 112 4.25 1.22 -9.82
C TYR A 112 5.04 0.39 -10.83
N ALA A 113 5.94 1.01 -11.59
CA ALA A 113 6.77 0.32 -12.57
C ALA A 113 7.67 -0.74 -11.90
N LEU A 114 8.33 -0.40 -10.79
CA LEU A 114 9.14 -1.35 -10.05
C LEU A 114 8.31 -2.50 -9.47
N ARG A 115 7.12 -2.21 -8.92
CA ARG A 115 6.17 -3.23 -8.43
C ARG A 115 5.75 -4.16 -9.56
N ALA A 116 5.48 -3.64 -10.75
CA ALA A 116 5.12 -4.43 -11.91
C ALA A 116 6.26 -5.38 -12.32
N VAL A 117 7.49 -4.88 -12.48
CA VAL A 117 8.64 -5.71 -12.86
C VAL A 117 8.90 -6.80 -11.81
N ALA A 118 8.99 -6.42 -10.53
CA ALA A 118 9.25 -7.36 -9.44
C ALA A 118 8.14 -8.41 -9.31
N GLY A 119 6.89 -7.96 -9.41
CA GLY A 119 5.73 -8.82 -9.26
C GLY A 119 5.57 -9.82 -10.40
N GLN A 120 5.78 -9.39 -11.65
CA GLN A 120 5.73 -10.29 -12.81
C GLN A 120 6.89 -11.29 -12.78
N GLY A 121 8.09 -10.88 -12.38
CA GLY A 121 9.23 -11.78 -12.18
C GLY A 121 8.93 -12.88 -11.16
N LEU A 122 8.45 -12.48 -9.97
CA LEU A 122 8.08 -13.40 -8.89
C LEU A 122 7.00 -14.41 -9.33
N ALA A 123 5.95 -13.94 -10.00
CA ALA A 123 4.88 -14.79 -10.51
C ALA A 123 5.38 -15.78 -11.58
N LYS A 124 6.22 -15.30 -12.51
CA LYS A 124 6.82 -16.14 -13.57
C LYS A 124 7.67 -17.27 -12.99
N GLU A 125 8.54 -16.95 -12.04
CA GLU A 125 9.41 -17.94 -11.40
C GLU A 125 8.60 -18.97 -10.60
N PHE A 126 7.57 -18.51 -9.87
CA PHE A 126 6.69 -19.40 -9.13
C PHE A 126 5.91 -20.35 -10.04
N ARG A 127 5.36 -19.83 -11.15
CA ARG A 127 4.70 -20.64 -12.19
C ARG A 127 5.64 -21.69 -12.79
N SER A 128 6.88 -21.32 -13.10
CA SER A 128 7.88 -22.25 -13.63
C SER A 128 8.18 -23.39 -12.65
N LYS A 129 8.36 -23.08 -11.36
CA LYS A 129 8.57 -24.09 -10.31
C LYS A 129 7.36 -25.02 -10.16
N LEU A 130 6.15 -24.46 -10.16
CA LEU A 130 4.92 -25.25 -10.03
C LEU A 130 4.73 -26.18 -11.23
N PHE A 131 4.98 -25.68 -12.43
CA PHE A 131 4.90 -26.47 -13.66
C PHE A 131 5.92 -27.61 -13.68
N ALA A 132 7.18 -27.33 -13.35
CA ALA A 132 8.23 -28.35 -13.27
C ALA A 132 7.93 -29.42 -12.20
N HIS A 133 7.28 -29.03 -11.09
CA HIS A 133 6.83 -29.98 -10.08
C HIS A 133 5.68 -30.86 -10.57
N LEU A 134 4.69 -30.28 -11.25
CA LEU A 134 3.57 -31.02 -11.83
C LEU A 134 4.02 -32.04 -12.88
N GLN A 135 5.02 -31.72 -13.71
CA GLN A 135 5.56 -32.65 -14.71
C GLN A 135 6.26 -33.89 -14.11
N ARG A 136 6.72 -33.81 -12.86
CA ARG A 136 7.40 -34.92 -12.16
C ARG A 136 6.45 -35.80 -11.38
N LEU A 137 5.15 -35.48 -11.39
CA LEU A 137 4.15 -36.15 -10.59
C LEU A 137 3.63 -37.39 -11.30
N SER A 138 3.23 -38.41 -10.53
CA SER A 138 2.77 -39.68 -11.11
C SER A 138 1.45 -39.54 -11.88
N LEU A 139 1.24 -40.34 -12.92
CA LEU A 139 -0.04 -40.46 -13.65
C LEU A 139 -1.25 -40.62 -12.71
N ARG A 140 -1.12 -41.43 -11.66
CA ARG A 140 -2.18 -41.63 -10.64
C ARG A 140 -2.63 -40.31 -9.99
N TYR A 141 -1.74 -39.36 -9.78
CA TYR A 141 -2.10 -38.05 -9.22
C TYR A 141 -2.98 -37.27 -10.21
N HIS A 142 -2.60 -37.28 -11.50
CA HIS A 142 -3.35 -36.60 -12.56
C HIS A 142 -4.74 -37.20 -12.77
N ASP A 143 -4.89 -38.52 -12.62
CA ASP A 143 -6.20 -39.19 -12.68
C ASP A 143 -7.10 -38.81 -11.49
N THR A 144 -6.52 -38.60 -10.30
CA THR A 144 -7.30 -38.27 -9.10
C THR A 144 -7.70 -36.80 -8.97
N GLN A 145 -6.86 -35.86 -9.38
CA GLN A 145 -7.12 -34.41 -9.25
C GLN A 145 -7.61 -33.77 -10.54
N GLY A 146 -7.47 -34.44 -11.68
CA GLY A 146 -7.83 -33.88 -12.97
C GLY A 146 -6.82 -32.86 -13.49
N MET A 147 -6.62 -32.88 -14.82
CA MET A 147 -5.73 -31.97 -15.52
C MET A 147 -6.17 -30.49 -15.36
N ALA A 148 -7.47 -30.24 -15.37
CA ALA A 148 -8.05 -28.89 -15.29
C ALA A 148 -7.71 -28.18 -13.97
N GLU A 149 -7.74 -28.88 -12.84
CA GLU A 149 -7.38 -28.30 -11.54
C GLU A 149 -5.90 -27.93 -11.49
N SER A 150 -5.03 -28.81 -11.98
CA SER A 150 -3.58 -28.55 -12.00
C SER A 150 -3.25 -27.29 -12.82
N VAL A 151 -3.90 -27.14 -13.98
CA VAL A 151 -3.76 -25.95 -14.83
C VAL A 151 -4.33 -24.71 -14.14
N TYR A 152 -5.48 -24.82 -13.48
CA TYR A 152 -6.08 -23.71 -12.72
C TYR A 152 -5.12 -23.19 -11.64
N ARG A 153 -4.50 -24.08 -10.86
CA ARG A 153 -3.57 -23.67 -9.79
C ARG A 153 -2.33 -22.96 -10.33
N VAL A 154 -1.81 -23.37 -11.48
CA VAL A 154 -0.69 -22.67 -12.15
C VAL A 154 -1.11 -21.31 -12.71
N GLN A 155 -2.32 -21.20 -13.25
CA GLN A 155 -2.73 -19.97 -13.92
C GLN A 155 -3.32 -18.94 -12.96
N MET A 156 -4.18 -19.37 -12.04
CA MET A 156 -5.03 -18.54 -11.17
C MET A 156 -4.48 -18.39 -9.76
N ASP A 157 -3.95 -19.47 -9.16
CA ASP A 157 -3.42 -19.39 -7.78
C ASP A 157 -1.97 -18.89 -7.75
N ALA A 158 -1.17 -19.24 -8.75
CA ALA A 158 0.24 -18.85 -8.79
C ALA A 158 0.47 -17.33 -8.72
N PRO A 159 -0.34 -16.47 -9.38
CA PRO A 159 -0.25 -15.02 -9.22
C PRO A 159 -0.55 -14.50 -7.81
N ALA A 160 -1.26 -15.24 -6.97
CA ALA A 160 -1.61 -14.79 -5.62
C ALA A 160 -0.35 -14.48 -4.77
N ILE A 161 0.79 -15.14 -5.05
CA ILE A 161 2.06 -14.83 -4.39
C ILE A 161 2.51 -13.39 -4.63
N ARG A 162 2.32 -12.88 -5.86
CA ARG A 162 2.62 -11.49 -6.23
C ARG A 162 1.68 -10.56 -5.49
N ASP A 163 0.39 -10.88 -5.49
CA ASP A 163 -0.62 -9.97 -4.95
C ASP A 163 -0.46 -9.83 -3.42
N VAL A 164 -0.12 -10.90 -2.72
CA VAL A 164 0.20 -10.83 -1.29
C VAL A 164 1.54 -10.12 -1.05
N ALA A 165 2.62 -10.55 -1.72
CA ALA A 165 3.96 -10.05 -1.41
C ALA A 165 4.19 -8.60 -1.86
N ILE A 166 3.72 -8.24 -3.05
CA ILE A 166 4.01 -6.95 -3.69
C ILE A 166 2.84 -5.98 -3.54
N ASN A 167 1.61 -6.43 -3.80
CA ASN A 167 0.45 -5.54 -3.84
C ASN A 167 -0.22 -5.34 -2.47
N SER A 168 0.07 -6.19 -1.49
CA SER A 168 -0.49 -6.07 -0.14
C SER A 168 0.56 -5.62 0.87
N VAL A 169 1.61 -6.42 1.08
CA VAL A 169 2.58 -6.17 2.17
C VAL A 169 3.32 -4.83 2.00
N ILE A 170 3.82 -4.52 0.80
CA ILE A 170 4.60 -3.31 0.57
C ILE A 170 3.75 -2.03 0.77
N PRO A 171 2.55 -1.88 0.16
CA PRO A 171 1.70 -0.72 0.41
C PRO A 171 1.25 -0.60 1.85
N THR A 172 0.95 -1.72 2.54
CA THR A 172 0.57 -1.70 3.96
C THR A 172 1.71 -1.16 4.83
N LEU A 173 2.95 -1.64 4.61
CA LEU A 173 4.12 -1.14 5.34
C LEU A 173 4.37 0.34 5.05
N GLY A 174 4.29 0.74 3.78
CA GLY A 174 4.42 2.15 3.39
C GLY A 174 3.38 3.04 4.06
N SER A 175 2.12 2.60 4.06
CA SER A 175 1.01 3.35 4.69
C SER A 175 1.18 3.46 6.20
N ALA A 176 1.66 2.40 6.87
CA ALA A 176 1.95 2.43 8.29
C ALA A 176 3.05 3.45 8.62
N VAL A 177 4.13 3.50 7.83
CA VAL A 177 5.18 4.50 8.01
C VAL A 177 4.67 5.91 7.76
N THR A 178 3.91 6.14 6.67
CA THR A 178 3.31 7.45 6.39
C THR A 178 2.39 7.89 7.53
N LEU A 179 1.59 6.98 8.09
CA LEU A 179 0.70 7.27 9.21
C LEU A 179 1.50 7.67 10.46
N VAL A 180 2.55 6.92 10.82
CA VAL A 180 3.43 7.25 11.95
C VAL A 180 4.11 8.61 11.74
N ALA A 181 4.63 8.86 10.54
CA ALA A 181 5.26 10.12 10.19
C ALA A 181 4.28 11.31 10.29
N MET A 182 3.05 11.13 9.80
CA MET A 182 2.02 12.16 9.87
C MET A 182 1.63 12.46 11.31
N VAL A 183 1.40 11.43 12.14
CA VAL A 183 1.11 11.61 13.57
C VAL A 183 2.26 12.34 14.27
N PHE A 184 3.51 11.97 13.96
CA PHE A 184 4.68 12.64 14.51
C PHE A 184 4.74 14.12 14.13
N VAL A 185 4.51 14.46 12.86
CA VAL A 185 4.50 15.85 12.39
C VAL A 185 3.39 16.66 13.06
N ILE A 186 2.16 16.14 13.10
CA ILE A 186 1.05 16.83 13.76
C ILE A 186 1.37 17.04 15.24
N ALA A 187 1.87 16.02 15.94
CA ALA A 187 2.23 16.13 17.35
C ALA A 187 3.36 17.15 17.62
N ARG A 188 4.24 17.39 16.64
CA ARG A 188 5.28 18.42 16.72
C ARG A 188 4.75 19.83 16.49
N ILE A 189 3.67 19.97 15.71
CA ILE A 189 2.97 21.25 15.48
C ILE A 189 2.07 21.56 16.67
N ASP A 190 1.16 20.64 17.01
CA ASP A 190 0.24 20.73 18.13
C ASP A 190 -0.15 19.33 18.64
N TRP A 191 0.23 19.03 19.88
CA TRP A 191 -0.01 17.73 20.49
C TRP A 191 -1.49 17.49 20.83
N GLN A 192 -2.28 18.54 21.06
CA GLN A 192 -3.72 18.44 21.32
C GLN A 192 -4.46 18.05 20.05
N LEU A 193 -4.11 18.66 18.90
CA LEU A 193 -4.64 18.27 17.59
C LEU A 193 -4.29 16.83 17.25
N ALA A 194 -3.05 16.40 17.55
CA ALA A 194 -2.65 15.01 17.35
C ALA A 194 -3.48 14.02 18.18
N LEU A 195 -3.76 14.34 19.45
CA LEU A 195 -4.60 13.51 20.32
C LEU A 195 -6.04 13.43 19.82
N VAL A 196 -6.61 14.54 19.37
CA VAL A 196 -7.96 14.56 18.78
C VAL A 196 -8.01 13.66 17.55
N ALA A 197 -7.03 13.77 16.65
CA ALA A 197 -6.93 12.91 15.46
C ALA A 197 -6.78 11.42 15.83
N LEU A 198 -5.94 11.10 16.82
CA LEU A 198 -5.74 9.75 17.35
C LEU A 198 -6.99 9.19 18.01
N ALA A 199 -7.80 10.02 18.68
CA ALA A 199 -9.04 9.59 19.32
C ALA A 199 -10.11 9.15 18.31
N VAL A 200 -10.13 9.74 17.11
CA VAL A 200 -11.05 9.37 16.02
C VAL A 200 -10.61 8.06 15.33
N SER A 201 -9.30 7.78 15.28
CA SER A 201 -8.72 6.59 14.63
C SER A 201 -9.31 5.24 15.09
N PRO A 202 -9.43 4.90 16.39
CA PRO A 202 -9.99 3.62 16.83
C PRO A 202 -11.46 3.46 16.47
N MET A 203 -12.24 4.55 16.44
CA MET A 203 -13.64 4.51 16.01
C MET A 203 -13.75 4.12 14.53
N LEU A 204 -12.93 4.74 13.66
CA LEU A 204 -12.86 4.40 12.24
C LEU A 204 -12.38 2.95 12.03
N PHE A 205 -11.36 2.53 12.79
CA PHE A 205 -10.86 1.15 12.73
C PHE A 205 -11.92 0.13 13.15
N GLY A 206 -12.67 0.41 14.22
CA GLY A 206 -13.78 -0.42 14.67
C GLY A 206 -14.88 -0.54 13.61
N LEU A 207 -15.25 0.57 12.98
CA LEU A 207 -16.25 0.60 11.92
C LEU A 207 -15.78 -0.19 10.68
N ALA A 208 -14.55 0.02 10.23
CA ALA A 208 -13.96 -0.72 9.12
C ALA A 208 -13.90 -2.23 9.41
N ARG A 209 -13.54 -2.62 10.64
CA ARG A 209 -13.54 -4.02 11.07
C ARG A 209 -14.95 -4.61 11.06
N PHE A 210 -15.94 -3.88 11.57
CA PHE A 210 -17.34 -4.31 11.57
C PHE A 210 -17.83 -4.59 10.15
N TYR A 211 -17.63 -3.66 9.21
CA TYR A 211 -18.00 -3.85 7.81
C TYR A 211 -17.28 -5.04 7.16
N ASN A 212 -15.96 -5.17 7.36
CA ASN A 212 -15.17 -6.27 6.80
C ASN A 212 -15.63 -7.65 7.31
N THR A 213 -16.03 -7.76 8.58
CA THR A 213 -16.55 -9.03 9.13
C THR A 213 -17.96 -9.37 8.63
N ARG A 214 -18.80 -8.36 8.34
CA ARG A 214 -20.18 -8.54 7.86
C ARG A 214 -20.28 -8.83 6.37
N MET A 215 -19.33 -8.35 5.56
CA MET A 215 -19.33 -8.57 4.10
C MET A 215 -18.61 -9.85 3.66
N ARG A 216 -17.67 -10.36 4.47
CA ARG A 216 -16.96 -11.62 4.23
C ARG A 216 -17.82 -12.88 4.03
N PRO A 217 -19.04 -13.04 4.60
CA PRO A 217 -19.84 -14.26 4.39
C PRO A 217 -20.61 -14.31 3.05
N ARG A 218 -20.47 -13.33 2.16
CA ARG A 218 -21.24 -13.25 0.89
C ARG A 218 -20.40 -13.39 -0.39
N TYR A 219 -19.13 -13.78 -0.26
CA TYR A 219 -18.22 -14.07 -1.37
C TYR A 219 -17.55 -15.43 -1.16
#